data_AF-A0A913YKF2-F1
#
_entry.id   AF-A0A913YKF2-F1
#
_cell.length_a   1.000
_cell.length_b   1.000
_cell.length_c   1.000
_cell.angle_alpha   90.00
_cell.angle_beta   90.00
_cell.angle_gamma   90.00
#
_symmetry.space_group_name_H-M   'P 1'
#
loop_
_entity.id
_entity.type
_entity.pdbx_description
1 polymer ?
#
loop_
_entity_poly.entity_id
_entity_poly.type
_entity_poly.pdbx_seq_one_letter_code
_entity_poly.pdbx_strand_id
1 'polypeptide(L)'
;MASSRKYSLLTDVQRSVLSRYFDEGMTGKGQANNTLIEKASEAKVSKETIKHDLDIETLESKGHWATMDELLQVIPYHLPRYEKIIKQCKNHPNDPLCALELSFATRFIAVYLFLQVKCSRPMTFQYLTVQMIETAKINGGFVDQKQFKTASTYGFDSLMFNTADIQVIDDFIRHVRPRLEPKCDYVLVTRNGRQYNKLSNLMTKMVFDAIGKYIHPSRYRQIVETESVKNLTKEEQDVVSKNQKHSSVVARVHYQKQHSRDIAKKGQECMKKLQGIKGEQVEEYIQSKLCALNQAPTLSNKDQAASVSNEELTTNEIQNTHYQDKTKVPEKRSQQEVENSDKLVVKRLQFTKEEDEFLKEGLLHYGYGQWTPILRDKRFKFPKGRKPDSLKKRADSKFPTLCKKK
;
A
#
# COMPACT_ATOMS: atom_id res chain seq x y z
N MET A 1 51.06 16.33 4.84
CA MET A 1 51.73 15.55 5.91
C MET A 1 51.07 15.79 7.28
N ALA A 2 49.87 15.27 7.51
CA ALA A 2 49.20 15.35 8.82
C ALA A 2 48.14 14.24 9.02
N SER A 3 48.45 13.01 8.63
CA SER A 3 47.56 11.86 8.86
C SER A 3 48.32 10.57 9.22
N SER A 4 49.46 10.68 9.90
CA SER A 4 50.32 9.52 10.22
C SER A 4 50.64 9.39 11.71
N ARG A 5 49.77 9.88 12.61
CA ARG A 5 49.88 9.65 14.05
C ARG A 5 48.51 9.33 14.65
N LYS A 6 47.99 8.13 14.36
CA LYS A 6 46.90 7.49 15.13
C LYS A 6 46.73 5.98 14.84
N TYR A 7 47.82 5.29 14.48
CA TYR A 7 47.82 3.84 14.24
C TYR A 7 48.92 3.11 15.03
N SER A 8 49.23 3.56 16.25
CA SER A 8 50.25 2.91 17.10
C SER A 8 49.67 2.16 18.30
N LEU A 9 48.36 1.89 18.35
CA LEU A 9 47.73 1.16 19.46
C LEU A 9 46.66 0.16 18.96
N LEU A 10 47.04 -0.68 17.98
CA LEU A 10 46.24 -1.83 17.58
C LEU A 10 47.08 -3.10 17.80
N THR A 11 46.48 -4.08 18.47
CA THR A 11 47.11 -5.38 18.77
C THR A 11 47.29 -6.20 17.49
N ASP A 12 48.21 -7.16 17.48
CA ASP A 12 48.58 -7.92 16.28
C ASP A 12 47.41 -8.70 15.64
N VAL A 13 46.37 -9.01 16.44
CA VAL A 13 45.11 -9.60 15.95
C VAL A 13 44.32 -8.60 15.08
N GLN A 14 44.35 -7.31 15.40
CA GLN A 14 43.67 -6.26 14.63
C GLN A 14 44.43 -5.90 13.33
N ARG A 15 45.75 -6.11 13.27
CA ARG A 15 46.53 -6.01 12.02
C ARG A 15 46.27 -7.15 11.05
N SER A 16 46.08 -8.39 11.54
CA SER A 16 45.76 -9.55 10.69
C SER A 16 44.39 -9.43 9.99
N VAL A 17 43.41 -8.82 10.65
CA VAL A 17 42.08 -8.60 10.06
C VAL A 17 42.11 -7.45 9.04
N LEU A 18 42.87 -6.38 9.29
CA LEU A 18 42.98 -5.27 8.34
C LEU A 18 43.86 -5.58 7.12
N SER A 19 44.88 -6.43 7.24
CA SER A 19 45.68 -6.91 6.11
C SER A 19 44.85 -7.76 5.14
N ARG A 20 43.92 -8.59 5.66
CA ARG A 20 42.96 -9.33 4.83
C ARG A 20 41.92 -8.46 4.12
N TYR A 21 41.72 -7.22 4.58
CA TYR A 21 40.83 -6.25 3.93
C TYR A 21 41.54 -5.31 2.95
N PHE A 22 42.88 -5.30 2.90
CA PHE A 22 43.65 -4.37 2.06
C PHE A 22 44.33 -5.02 0.84
N ASP A 23 44.48 -6.35 0.80
CA ASP A 23 45.09 -7.06 -0.34
C ASP A 23 44.09 -7.55 -1.41
N GLU A 24 42.79 -7.39 -1.20
CA GLU A 24 41.77 -7.59 -2.26
C GLU A 24 41.17 -6.26 -2.71
N GLY A 25 42.06 -5.34 -3.10
CA GLY A 25 41.69 -4.13 -3.82
C GLY A 25 42.22 -4.18 -5.24
N MET A 26 41.31 -4.17 -6.23
CA MET A 26 41.35 -3.35 -7.47
C MET A 26 40.70 -4.07 -8.67
N THR A 27 39.36 -4.20 -8.69
CA THR A 27 38.55 -4.22 -9.94
C THR A 27 37.02 -4.06 -9.73
N GLY A 28 36.47 -4.17 -8.51
CA GLY A 28 35.00 -4.28 -8.32
C GLY A 28 34.18 -3.03 -7.91
N LYS A 29 34.78 -1.85 -7.69
CA LYS A 29 34.09 -0.69 -7.06
C LYS A 29 33.03 0.00 -7.93
N GLY A 30 33.05 -0.19 -9.26
CA GLY A 30 32.04 0.36 -10.17
C GLY A 30 30.76 -0.49 -10.23
N GLN A 31 30.87 -1.81 -10.13
CA GLN A 31 29.73 -2.73 -10.20
C GLN A 31 28.94 -2.75 -8.89
N ALA A 32 29.58 -2.84 -7.72
CA ALA A 32 28.87 -2.92 -6.44
C ALA A 32 28.00 -1.67 -6.13
N ASN A 33 28.47 -0.48 -6.51
CA ASN A 33 27.71 0.76 -6.36
C ASN A 33 26.55 0.85 -7.37
N ASN A 34 26.76 0.41 -8.62
CA ASN A 34 25.67 0.31 -9.59
C ASN A 34 24.64 -0.72 -9.14
N THR A 35 25.02 -1.90 -8.66
CA THR A 35 24.08 -2.93 -8.18
C THR A 35 23.28 -2.46 -6.95
N LEU A 36 23.87 -1.66 -6.05
CA LEU A 36 23.14 -1.08 -4.92
C LEU A 36 22.17 0.02 -5.34
N ILE A 37 22.55 0.87 -6.29
CA ILE A 37 21.69 1.92 -6.86
C ILE A 37 20.57 1.28 -7.69
N GLU A 38 20.88 0.24 -8.46
CA GLU A 38 19.96 -0.53 -9.28
C GLU A 38 18.96 -1.28 -8.39
N LYS A 39 19.40 -2.02 -7.36
CA LYS A 39 18.51 -2.63 -6.35
C LYS A 39 17.66 -1.61 -5.59
N ALA A 40 18.19 -0.42 -5.28
CA ALA A 40 17.41 0.64 -4.65
C ALA A 40 16.40 1.28 -5.61
N SER A 41 16.73 1.36 -6.90
CA SER A 41 15.85 1.83 -7.97
C SER A 41 14.76 0.80 -8.29
N GLU A 42 15.09 -0.49 -8.37
CA GLU A 42 14.17 -1.61 -8.50
C GLU A 42 13.26 -1.72 -7.28
N ALA A 43 13.78 -1.54 -6.06
CA ALA A 43 12.95 -1.53 -4.85
C ALA A 43 12.00 -0.32 -4.79
N LYS A 44 12.35 0.82 -5.41
CA LYS A 44 11.45 1.97 -5.57
C LYS A 44 10.43 1.72 -6.69
N VAL A 45 10.87 1.32 -7.87
CA VAL A 45 10.00 0.98 -9.02
C VAL A 45 9.02 -0.14 -8.64
N SER A 46 9.47 -1.15 -7.91
CA SER A 46 8.65 -2.20 -7.29
C SER A 46 7.61 -1.58 -6.35
N LYS A 47 8.02 -0.79 -5.36
CA LYS A 47 7.10 -0.14 -4.40
C LYS A 47 6.04 0.74 -5.07
N GLU A 48 6.40 1.46 -6.12
CA GLU A 48 5.48 2.30 -6.89
C GLU A 48 4.54 1.46 -7.78
N THR A 49 5.03 0.41 -8.43
CA THR A 49 4.22 -0.51 -9.25
C THR A 49 3.23 -1.32 -8.38
N ILE A 50 3.64 -1.77 -7.19
CA ILE A 50 2.80 -2.51 -6.24
C ILE A 50 1.63 -1.66 -5.69
N LYS A 51 1.78 -0.33 -5.64
CA LYS A 51 0.67 0.56 -5.24
C LYS A 51 -0.47 0.58 -6.26
N HIS A 52 -0.17 0.29 -7.52
CA HIS A 52 -1.14 0.26 -8.62
C HIS A 52 -1.64 -1.15 -8.94
N ASP A 53 -0.97 -2.17 -8.43
CA ASP A 53 -1.39 -3.56 -8.53
C ASP A 53 -2.58 -3.84 -7.60
N LEU A 54 -3.71 -4.20 -8.20
CA LEU A 54 -4.99 -4.42 -7.51
C LEU A 54 -5.35 -5.90 -7.41
N ASP A 55 -4.60 -6.78 -8.08
CA ASP A 55 -4.89 -8.21 -8.12
C ASP A 55 -4.20 -8.95 -6.96
N ILE A 56 -4.99 -9.67 -6.16
CA ILE A 56 -4.50 -10.33 -4.95
C ILE A 56 -3.52 -11.46 -5.27
N GLU A 57 -3.79 -12.25 -6.30
CA GLU A 57 -2.93 -13.38 -6.73
C GLU A 57 -1.53 -12.86 -7.12
N THR A 58 -1.49 -11.74 -7.83
CA THR A 58 -0.24 -11.05 -8.18
C THR A 58 0.47 -10.46 -6.95
N LEU A 59 -0.28 -9.90 -5.99
CA LEU A 59 0.30 -9.33 -4.78
C LEU A 59 0.85 -10.40 -3.83
N GLU A 60 0.19 -11.55 -3.77
CA GLU A 60 0.61 -12.71 -2.98
C GLU A 60 1.89 -13.32 -3.53
N SER A 61 1.96 -13.56 -4.85
CA SER A 61 3.17 -14.09 -5.50
C SER A 61 4.41 -13.21 -5.30
N LYS A 62 4.21 -11.89 -5.11
CA LYS A 62 5.28 -10.92 -4.84
C LYS A 62 5.56 -10.73 -3.33
N GLY A 63 4.89 -11.44 -2.42
CA GLY A 63 5.08 -11.31 -0.97
C GLY A 63 4.52 -10.00 -0.37
N HIS A 64 3.56 -9.37 -1.05
CA HIS A 64 2.91 -8.11 -0.64
C HIS A 64 1.47 -8.31 -0.15
N TRP A 65 1.01 -9.55 -0.04
CA TRP A 65 -0.27 -9.92 0.54
C TRP A 65 -0.08 -10.99 1.60
N ALA A 66 -0.67 -10.77 2.78
CA ALA A 66 -0.62 -11.70 3.90
C ALA A 66 -2.03 -12.16 4.26
N THR A 67 -2.16 -13.38 4.78
CA THR A 67 -3.40 -13.86 5.39
C THR A 67 -3.57 -13.27 6.78
N MET A 68 -4.78 -13.35 7.34
CA MET A 68 -5.00 -12.94 8.73
C MET A 68 -4.20 -13.79 9.71
N ASP A 69 -4.10 -15.10 9.48
CA ASP A 69 -3.35 -16.02 10.34
C ASP A 69 -1.86 -15.70 10.39
N GLU A 70 -1.26 -15.30 9.26
CA GLU A 70 0.13 -14.83 9.24
C GLU A 70 0.27 -13.53 10.03
N LEU A 71 -0.65 -12.57 9.87
CA LEU A 71 -0.60 -11.30 10.58
C LEU A 71 -0.77 -11.45 12.09
N LEU A 72 -1.56 -12.43 12.54
CA LEU A 72 -1.73 -12.76 13.96
C LEU A 72 -0.44 -13.29 14.61
N GLN A 73 0.50 -13.84 13.84
CA GLN A 73 1.79 -14.33 14.35
C GLN A 73 2.80 -13.21 14.62
N VAL A 74 2.60 -12.01 14.06
CA VAL A 74 3.59 -10.92 14.14
C VAL A 74 3.82 -10.46 15.59
N ILE A 75 2.75 -10.28 16.38
CA ILE A 75 2.90 -9.84 17.78
C ILE A 75 3.53 -10.95 18.65
N PRO A 76 3.04 -12.20 18.65
CA PRO A 76 3.67 -13.31 19.37
C PRO A 76 5.15 -13.51 19.03
N TYR A 77 5.54 -13.37 17.76
CA TYR A 77 6.93 -13.49 17.33
C TYR A 77 7.85 -12.47 18.01
N HIS A 78 7.41 -11.22 18.15
CA HIS A 78 8.23 -10.13 18.72
C HIS A 78 8.08 -9.98 20.24
N LEU A 79 7.03 -10.56 20.82
CA LEU A 79 6.68 -10.40 22.24
C LEU A 79 7.80 -10.82 23.20
N PRO A 80 8.47 -11.99 23.06
CA PRO A 80 9.52 -12.41 23.98
C PRO A 80 10.68 -11.40 24.07
N ARG A 81 11.04 -10.78 22.94
CA ARG A 81 12.08 -9.74 22.90
C ARG A 81 11.60 -8.46 23.60
N TYR A 82 10.35 -8.07 23.39
CA TYR A 82 9.76 -6.91 24.06
C TYR A 82 9.71 -7.12 25.58
N GLU A 83 9.26 -8.28 26.05
CA GLU A 83 9.22 -8.63 27.48
C GLU A 83 10.61 -8.58 28.12
N LYS A 84 11.64 -9.11 27.45
CA LYS A 84 13.02 -9.05 27.94
C LYS A 84 13.46 -7.60 28.17
N ILE A 85 13.15 -6.71 27.23
CA ILE A 85 13.49 -5.29 27.32
C ILE A 85 12.76 -4.62 28.49
N ILE A 86 11.46 -4.90 28.65
CA ILE A 86 10.66 -4.35 29.76
C ILE A 86 11.20 -4.83 31.10
N LYS A 87 11.45 -6.14 31.25
CA LYS A 87 12.02 -6.73 32.48
C LYS A 87 13.37 -6.11 32.82
N GLN A 88 14.24 -5.91 31.83
CA GLN A 88 15.53 -5.27 32.05
C GLN A 88 15.38 -3.80 32.47
N CYS A 89 14.50 -3.03 31.83
CA CYS A 89 14.26 -1.63 32.22
C CYS A 89 13.60 -1.50 33.59
N LYS A 90 12.78 -2.48 33.99
CA LYS A 90 12.08 -2.50 35.28
C LYS A 90 13.01 -2.90 36.43
N ASN A 91 13.78 -3.97 36.25
CA ASN A 91 14.63 -4.53 37.31
C ASN A 91 15.97 -3.78 37.44
N HIS A 92 16.45 -3.21 36.34
CA HIS A 92 17.74 -2.53 36.26
C HIS A 92 17.60 -1.15 35.62
N PRO A 93 16.92 -0.19 36.29
CA PRO A 93 16.60 1.11 35.71
C PRO A 93 17.83 1.94 35.33
N ASN A 94 18.96 1.72 36.01
CA ASN A 94 20.20 2.47 35.83
C ASN A 94 21.21 1.77 34.89
N ASP A 95 21.00 0.50 34.57
CA ASP A 95 21.97 -0.26 33.75
C ASP A 95 21.88 0.15 32.29
N PRO A 96 22.99 0.44 31.59
CA PRO A 96 22.95 0.89 30.21
C PRO A 96 22.26 -0.14 29.30
N LEU A 97 21.24 0.29 28.54
CA LEU A 97 20.57 -0.53 27.55
C LEU A 97 20.99 -0.10 26.14
N CYS A 98 21.11 -1.07 25.24
CA CYS A 98 21.47 -0.78 23.86
C CYS A 98 20.38 0.10 23.20
N ALA A 99 20.79 1.19 22.53
CA ALA A 99 19.87 2.10 21.84
C ALA A 99 19.00 1.41 20.77
N LEU A 100 19.47 0.26 20.24
CA LEU A 100 18.70 -0.57 19.30
C LEU A 100 17.53 -1.29 19.98
N GLU A 101 17.67 -1.67 21.25
CA GLU A 101 16.60 -2.31 22.03
C GLU A 101 15.51 -1.31 22.41
N LEU A 102 15.89 -0.13 22.89
CA LEU A 102 14.93 0.96 23.15
C LEU A 102 14.20 1.37 21.85
N SER A 103 14.95 1.46 20.75
CA SER A 103 14.36 1.69 19.42
C SER A 103 13.38 0.58 19.07
N PHE A 104 13.74 -0.69 19.27
CA PHE A 104 12.89 -1.84 18.98
C PHE A 104 11.58 -1.78 19.77
N ALA A 105 11.62 -1.51 21.08
CA ALA A 105 10.42 -1.42 21.91
C ALA A 105 9.43 -0.36 21.40
N THR A 106 9.93 0.79 20.92
CA THR A 106 9.08 1.80 20.25
C THR A 106 8.43 1.24 18.98
N ARG A 107 9.18 0.46 18.17
CA ARG A 107 8.62 -0.17 16.97
C ARG A 107 7.56 -1.19 17.33
N PHE A 108 7.80 -1.99 18.36
CA PHE A 108 6.86 -2.99 18.85
C PHE A 108 5.52 -2.32 19.22
N ILE A 109 5.53 -1.27 20.04
CA ILE A 109 4.30 -0.54 20.39
C ILE A 109 3.61 0.02 19.15
N ALA A 110 4.35 0.62 18.22
CA ALA A 110 3.76 1.14 16.99
C ALA A 110 3.03 0.06 16.18
N VAL A 111 3.61 -1.14 16.06
CA VAL A 111 3.02 -2.27 15.32
C VAL A 111 1.87 -2.92 16.09
N TYR A 112 2.01 -3.03 17.42
CA TYR A 112 0.94 -3.48 18.32
C TYR A 112 -0.32 -2.62 18.16
N LEU A 113 -0.17 -1.29 18.14
CA LEU A 113 -1.29 -0.37 17.92
C LEU A 113 -2.01 -0.61 16.57
N PHE A 114 -1.26 -0.87 15.50
CA PHE A 114 -1.86 -1.17 14.20
C PHE A 114 -2.61 -2.51 14.18
N LEU A 115 -2.02 -3.56 14.74
CA LEU A 115 -2.51 -4.93 14.58
C LEU A 115 -3.53 -5.34 15.64
N GLN A 116 -3.44 -4.81 16.87
CA GLN A 116 -4.28 -5.22 18.00
C GLN A 116 -5.33 -4.17 18.37
N VAL A 117 -4.96 -2.89 18.38
CA VAL A 117 -5.88 -1.83 18.84
C VAL A 117 -6.82 -1.38 17.72
N LYS A 118 -6.27 -0.92 16.60
CA LYS A 118 -7.11 -0.45 15.49
C LYS A 118 -6.39 -0.50 14.15
N CYS A 119 -7.07 -1.03 13.15
CA CYS A 119 -6.64 -0.96 11.75
C CYS A 119 -6.83 0.46 11.16
N SER A 120 -6.18 1.48 11.75
CA SER A 120 -6.32 2.89 11.36
C SER A 120 -5.09 3.42 10.61
N ARG A 121 -5.14 4.71 10.25
CA ARG A 121 -4.05 5.41 9.59
C ARG A 121 -2.92 5.67 10.58
N PRO A 122 -1.65 5.70 10.10
CA PRO A 122 -0.51 6.02 10.96
C PRO A 122 -0.65 7.31 11.78
N MET A 123 -1.23 8.37 11.20
CA MET A 123 -1.38 9.64 11.92
C MET A 123 -2.23 9.52 13.19
N THR A 124 -3.20 8.60 13.25
CA THR A 124 -4.03 8.41 14.45
C THR A 124 -3.18 8.02 15.66
N PHE A 125 -2.17 7.17 15.47
CA PHE A 125 -1.28 6.72 16.54
C PHE A 125 -0.11 7.66 16.81
N GLN A 126 0.33 8.39 15.78
CA GLN A 126 1.46 9.32 15.87
C GLN A 126 1.24 10.42 16.93
N TYR A 127 -0.01 10.83 17.14
CA TYR A 127 -0.39 11.91 18.05
C TYR A 127 -0.97 11.42 19.39
N LEU A 128 -0.84 10.13 19.72
CA LEU A 128 -1.20 9.67 21.05
C LEU A 128 -0.23 10.24 22.08
N THR A 129 -0.77 10.89 23.10
CA THR A 129 0.00 11.45 24.23
C THR A 129 -0.06 10.52 25.43
N VAL A 130 0.89 10.67 26.36
CA VAL A 130 0.87 9.93 27.63
C VAL A 130 -0.41 10.24 28.40
N GLN A 131 -0.82 11.50 28.45
CA GLN A 131 -2.06 11.91 29.14
C GLN A 131 -3.31 11.23 28.54
N MET A 132 -3.38 11.06 27.21
CA MET A 132 -4.50 10.34 26.59
C MET A 132 -4.59 8.89 27.08
N ILE A 133 -3.45 8.20 27.25
CA ILE A 133 -3.42 6.84 27.79
C ILE A 133 -3.82 6.83 29.27
N GLU A 134 -3.37 7.80 30.06
CA GLU A 134 -3.80 7.92 31.47
C GLU A 134 -5.31 8.15 31.60
N THR A 135 -5.88 9.02 30.76
CA THR A 135 -7.33 9.23 30.73
C THR A 135 -8.08 7.98 30.27
N ALA A 136 -7.54 7.21 29.33
CA ALA A 136 -8.16 5.97 28.86
C ALA A 136 -8.32 4.94 30.00
N LYS A 137 -7.38 4.87 30.95
CA LYS A 137 -7.45 3.95 32.10
C LYS A 137 -8.72 4.14 32.94
N ILE A 138 -9.18 5.38 33.07
CA ILE A 138 -10.36 5.75 33.88
C ILE A 138 -11.61 5.95 33.01
N ASN A 139 -11.46 6.12 31.70
CA ASN A 139 -12.54 6.35 30.75
C ASN A 139 -12.89 5.09 29.95
N GLY A 140 -12.90 3.92 30.61
CA GLY A 140 -13.30 2.65 30.00
C GLY A 140 -12.47 2.21 28.79
N GLY A 141 -11.23 2.69 28.65
CA GLY A 141 -10.35 2.36 27.53
C GLY A 141 -10.44 3.31 26.32
N PHE A 142 -11.27 4.35 26.37
CA PHE A 142 -11.48 5.22 25.21
C PHE A 142 -10.47 6.36 25.09
N VAL A 143 -9.98 6.58 23.86
CA VAL A 143 -9.26 7.79 23.46
C VAL A 143 -9.89 8.40 22.22
N ASP A 144 -10.40 9.62 22.34
CA ASP A 144 -10.98 10.37 21.21
C ASP A 144 -9.94 11.27 20.55
N GLN A 145 -9.46 10.87 19.37
CA GLN A 145 -8.44 11.61 18.64
C GLN A 145 -9.08 12.63 17.70
N LYS A 146 -8.64 13.89 17.78
CA LYS A 146 -9.02 14.94 16.81
C LYS A 146 -7.93 15.20 15.76
N GLN A 147 -6.70 14.77 16.03
CA GLN A 147 -5.56 14.95 15.12
C GLN A 147 -5.38 13.74 14.19
N PHE A 148 -6.09 13.74 13.06
CA PHE A 148 -5.95 12.71 12.02
C PHE A 148 -6.36 13.24 10.64
N LYS A 149 -5.97 12.50 9.58
CA LYS A 149 -6.07 12.96 8.17
C LYS A 149 -7.47 13.40 7.74
N THR A 150 -8.50 12.75 8.28
CA THR A 150 -9.89 12.89 7.84
C THR A 150 -10.77 13.52 8.92
N ALA A 151 -10.17 14.26 9.85
CA ALA A 151 -10.89 14.97 10.91
C ALA A 151 -11.98 15.91 10.37
N SER A 152 -11.75 16.57 9.23
CA SER A 152 -12.76 17.41 8.58
C SER A 152 -14.02 16.66 8.14
N THR A 153 -13.91 15.35 7.90
CA THR A 153 -15.03 14.51 7.44
C THR A 153 -15.73 13.80 8.59
N TYR A 154 -14.97 13.37 9.61
CA TYR A 154 -15.49 12.52 10.67
C TYR A 154 -15.54 13.19 12.05
N GLY A 155 -14.98 14.39 12.21
CA GLY A 155 -14.86 15.10 13.48
C GLY A 155 -13.79 14.53 14.43
N PHE A 156 -13.94 13.27 14.81
CA PHE A 156 -13.08 12.57 15.78
C PHE A 156 -12.83 11.12 15.36
N ASP A 157 -11.77 10.50 15.88
CA ASP A 157 -11.42 9.08 15.73
C ASP A 157 -11.19 8.44 17.09
N SER A 158 -12.18 7.67 17.55
CA SER A 158 -12.10 6.97 18.82
C SER A 158 -11.27 5.70 18.68
N LEU A 159 -10.34 5.51 19.62
CA LEU A 159 -9.64 4.26 19.87
C LEU A 159 -10.22 3.62 21.11
N MET A 160 -10.30 2.29 21.10
CA MET A 160 -10.69 1.49 22.24
C MET A 160 -9.51 0.63 22.65
N PHE A 161 -9.06 0.77 23.89
CA PHE A 161 -7.99 -0.03 24.48
C PHE A 161 -8.58 -0.93 25.55
N ASN A 162 -8.37 -2.23 25.43
CA ASN A 162 -8.71 -3.16 26.51
C ASN A 162 -7.64 -3.12 27.62
N THR A 163 -7.88 -3.85 28.71
CA THR A 163 -6.96 -3.90 29.86
C THR A 163 -5.55 -4.35 29.48
N ALA A 164 -5.42 -5.34 28.58
CA ALA A 164 -4.12 -5.83 28.13
C ALA A 164 -3.39 -4.79 27.27
N ASP A 165 -4.10 -4.09 26.37
CA ASP A 165 -3.52 -3.02 25.55
C ASP A 165 -2.96 -1.91 26.43
N ILE A 166 -3.75 -1.47 27.42
CA ILE A 166 -3.35 -0.47 28.41
C ILE A 166 -2.10 -0.95 29.15
N GLN A 167 -2.08 -2.20 29.64
CA GLN A 167 -0.92 -2.72 30.36
C GLN A 167 0.36 -2.72 29.51
N VAL A 168 0.28 -3.21 28.26
CA VAL A 168 1.43 -3.26 27.34
C VAL A 168 1.99 -1.87 27.08
N ILE A 169 1.12 -0.88 26.85
CA ILE A 169 1.51 0.50 26.55
C ILE A 169 2.00 1.21 27.81
N ASP A 170 1.36 0.98 28.96
CA ASP A 170 1.72 1.62 30.22
C ASP A 170 3.07 1.14 30.74
N ASP A 171 3.38 -0.15 30.60
CA ASP A 171 4.71 -0.68 30.94
C ASP A 171 5.80 -0.06 30.05
N PHE A 172 5.51 0.18 28.77
CA PHE A 172 6.41 0.94 27.89
C PHE A 172 6.60 2.39 28.38
N ILE A 173 5.49 3.08 28.69
CA ILE A 173 5.50 4.48 29.15
C ILE A 173 6.28 4.62 30.46
N ARG A 174 6.12 3.68 31.40
CA ARG A 174 6.74 3.72 32.72
C ARG A 174 8.21 3.32 32.70
N HIS A 175 8.58 2.30 31.91
CA HIS A 175 9.91 1.68 32.04
C HIS A 175 10.86 1.96 30.86
N VAL A 176 10.34 2.06 29.63
CA VAL A 176 11.19 2.23 28.43
C VAL A 176 11.25 3.69 27.99
N ARG A 177 10.10 4.36 27.92
CA ARG A 177 9.97 5.72 27.42
C ARG A 177 10.87 6.73 28.15
N PRO A 178 11.04 6.72 29.49
CA PRO A 178 11.92 7.67 30.17
C PRO A 178 13.38 7.55 29.72
N ARG A 179 13.79 6.34 29.33
CA ARG A 179 15.15 6.03 28.86
C ARG A 179 15.43 6.49 27.43
N LEU A 180 14.38 6.92 26.70
CA LEU A 180 14.48 7.55 25.39
C LEU A 180 14.64 9.07 25.49
N GLU A 181 14.73 9.63 26.71
CA GLU A 181 14.87 11.06 27.01
C GLU A 181 13.84 11.93 26.27
N PRO A 182 12.53 11.69 26.48
CA PRO A 182 11.47 12.29 25.68
C PRO A 182 11.46 13.82 25.81
N LYS A 183 11.40 14.50 24.66
CA LYS A 183 11.31 15.96 24.52
C LYS A 183 9.91 16.44 24.14
N CYS A 184 8.95 15.52 24.17
CA CYS A 184 7.55 15.74 23.86
C CYS A 184 6.70 14.80 24.73
N ASP A 185 5.39 15.01 24.74
CA ASP A 185 4.40 14.25 25.51
C ASP A 185 3.82 13.03 24.75
N TYR A 186 4.20 12.84 23.48
CA TYR A 186 3.76 11.71 22.67
C TYR A 186 4.26 10.37 23.22
N VAL A 187 3.45 9.32 23.06
CA VAL A 187 3.80 7.94 23.44
C VAL A 187 4.96 7.45 22.58
N LEU A 188 4.84 7.57 21.26
CA LEU A 188 5.83 7.06 20.31
C LEU A 188 6.96 8.08 20.09
N VAL A 189 8.12 7.83 20.71
CA VAL A 189 9.31 8.67 20.61
C VAL A 189 10.49 7.94 19.99
N THR A 190 11.32 8.67 19.26
CA THR A 190 12.60 8.19 18.71
C THR A 190 13.65 8.06 19.81
N ARG A 191 14.78 7.42 19.48
CA ARG A 191 15.96 7.33 20.37
C ARG A 191 16.54 8.68 20.83
N ASN A 192 16.17 9.77 20.17
CA ASN A 192 16.62 11.12 20.49
C ASN A 192 15.53 11.92 21.24
N GLY A 193 14.49 11.25 21.75
CA GLY A 193 13.39 11.84 22.49
C GLY A 193 12.34 12.59 21.66
N ARG A 194 12.51 12.69 20.34
CA ARG A 194 11.57 13.40 19.45
C ARG A 194 10.42 12.49 19.02
N GLN A 195 9.27 13.07 18.65
CA GLN A 195 8.13 12.34 18.09
C GLN A 195 8.53 11.41 16.94
N TYR A 196 7.90 10.24 16.86
CA TYR A 196 8.09 9.30 15.76
C TYR A 196 7.16 9.56 14.57
N ASN A 197 7.72 9.97 13.43
CA ASN A 197 6.92 10.46 12.30
C ASN A 197 6.80 9.45 11.13
N LYS A 198 7.56 8.35 11.15
CA LYS A 198 7.69 7.40 10.03
C LYS A 198 7.15 6.01 10.37
N LEU A 199 5.96 5.94 10.98
CA LEU A 199 5.37 4.70 11.49
C LEU A 199 5.15 3.62 10.42
N SER A 200 4.83 4.03 9.18
CA SER A 200 4.72 3.14 8.02
C SER A 200 5.90 2.19 7.84
N ASN A 201 7.12 2.69 8.01
CA ASN A 201 8.33 1.89 7.82
C ASN A 201 8.59 0.93 8.99
N LEU A 202 7.99 1.18 10.16
CA LEU A 202 8.14 0.31 11.32
C LEU A 202 7.38 -0.98 11.12
N MET A 203 6.11 -0.87 10.71
CA MET A 203 5.26 -2.02 10.43
C MET A 203 5.87 -2.90 9.36
N THR A 204 6.30 -2.34 8.23
CA THR A 204 6.88 -3.14 7.14
C THR A 204 8.10 -3.95 7.58
N LYS A 205 8.98 -3.37 8.41
CA LYS A 205 10.16 -4.09 8.91
C LYS A 205 9.78 -5.22 9.86
N MET A 206 8.95 -4.93 10.86
CA MET A 206 8.61 -5.95 11.86
C MET A 206 7.75 -7.08 11.30
N VAL A 207 6.83 -6.77 10.37
CA VAL A 207 6.04 -7.80 9.69
C VAL A 207 6.95 -8.65 8.80
N PHE A 208 7.88 -8.03 8.07
CA PHE A 208 8.85 -8.77 7.27
C PHE A 208 9.74 -9.69 8.14
N ASP A 209 10.23 -9.20 9.27
CA ASP A 209 11.04 -10.00 10.20
C ASP A 209 10.28 -11.23 10.73
N ALA A 210 8.96 -11.12 10.93
CA ALA A 210 8.13 -12.19 11.49
C ALA A 210 7.65 -13.21 10.44
N ILE A 211 7.21 -12.74 9.26
CA ILE A 211 6.53 -13.59 8.26
C ILE A 211 7.08 -13.46 6.84
N GLY A 212 8.18 -12.72 6.63
CA GLY A 212 8.81 -12.56 5.32
C GLY A 212 8.03 -11.71 4.31
N LYS A 213 6.93 -11.06 4.73
CA LYS A 213 6.04 -10.29 3.84
C LYS A 213 6.13 -8.79 4.06
N TYR A 214 6.08 -8.03 2.97
CA TYR A 214 6.21 -6.58 2.98
C TYR A 214 4.86 -5.90 3.12
N ILE A 215 4.36 -5.81 4.34
CA ILE A 215 3.05 -5.23 4.64
C ILE A 215 3.18 -3.80 5.17
N HIS A 216 2.41 -2.89 4.56
CA HIS A 216 2.29 -1.49 4.96
C HIS A 216 0.91 -1.25 5.61
N PRO A 217 0.69 -0.25 6.48
CA PRO A 217 -0.62 0.00 7.10
C PRO A 217 -1.79 0.16 6.11
N SER A 218 -1.52 0.63 4.89
CA SER A 218 -2.56 0.68 3.85
C SER A 218 -2.86 -0.69 3.24
N ARG A 219 -1.84 -1.53 3.08
CA ARG A 219 -2.02 -2.92 2.62
C ARG A 219 -2.74 -3.75 3.67
N TYR A 220 -2.40 -3.57 4.94
CA TYR A 220 -3.11 -4.23 6.05
C TYR A 220 -4.61 -3.87 6.07
N ARG A 221 -4.96 -2.58 5.91
CA ARG A 221 -6.37 -2.16 5.77
C ARG A 221 -7.08 -2.84 4.60
N GLN A 222 -6.39 -2.96 3.45
CA GLN A 222 -6.94 -3.67 2.29
C GLN A 222 -7.15 -5.17 2.58
N ILE A 223 -6.22 -5.83 3.28
CA ILE A 223 -6.35 -7.23 3.70
C ILE A 223 -7.56 -7.38 4.62
N VAL A 224 -7.68 -6.56 5.65
CA VAL A 224 -8.81 -6.63 6.60
C VAL A 224 -10.14 -6.37 5.89
N GLU A 225 -10.23 -5.38 5.01
CA GLU A 225 -11.44 -5.16 4.22
C GLU A 225 -11.75 -6.40 3.37
N THR A 226 -10.77 -6.92 2.60
CA THR A 226 -10.97 -8.13 1.78
C THR A 226 -11.47 -9.32 2.58
N GLU A 227 -10.82 -9.62 3.71
CA GLU A 227 -11.13 -10.77 4.56
C GLU A 227 -12.44 -10.62 5.32
N SER A 228 -12.90 -9.39 5.57
CA SER A 228 -14.18 -9.14 6.23
C SER A 228 -15.36 -9.74 5.45
N VAL A 229 -15.32 -9.76 4.12
CA VAL A 229 -16.41 -10.35 3.31
C VAL A 229 -16.53 -11.86 3.47
N LYS A 230 -15.41 -12.55 3.73
CA LYS A 230 -15.42 -14.01 3.88
C LYS A 230 -15.89 -14.44 5.26
N ASN A 231 -15.60 -13.63 6.27
CA ASN A 231 -15.70 -14.04 7.68
C ASN A 231 -16.77 -13.29 8.47
N LEU A 232 -17.29 -12.18 7.97
CA LEU A 232 -18.25 -11.32 8.69
C LEU A 232 -19.55 -11.13 7.91
N THR A 233 -20.63 -10.87 8.64
CA THR A 233 -21.92 -10.43 8.08
C THR A 233 -21.82 -9.03 7.47
N LYS A 234 -22.82 -8.63 6.68
CA LYS A 234 -22.81 -7.32 6.01
C LYS A 234 -22.83 -6.16 7.00
N GLU A 235 -23.53 -6.34 8.11
CA GLU A 235 -23.64 -5.39 9.22
C GLU A 235 -22.28 -5.23 9.92
N GLU A 236 -21.61 -6.34 10.23
CA GLU A 236 -20.26 -6.33 10.83
C GLU A 236 -19.20 -5.72 9.89
N GLN A 237 -19.28 -6.02 8.59
CA GLN A 237 -18.41 -5.41 7.58
C GLN A 237 -18.57 -3.89 7.51
N ASP A 238 -19.80 -3.39 7.61
CA ASP A 238 -20.08 -1.96 7.65
C ASP A 238 -19.47 -1.30 8.90
N VAL A 239 -19.56 -1.97 10.06
CA VAL A 239 -18.88 -1.53 11.30
C VAL A 239 -17.36 -1.47 11.10
N VAL A 240 -16.74 -2.52 10.56
CA VAL A 240 -15.29 -2.54 10.28
C VAL A 240 -14.90 -1.41 9.33
N SER A 241 -15.65 -1.22 8.24
CA SER A 241 -15.38 -0.19 7.24
C SER A 241 -15.49 1.23 7.82
N LYS A 242 -16.54 1.49 8.61
CA LYS A 242 -16.73 2.76 9.34
C LYS A 242 -15.62 2.99 10.35
N ASN A 243 -15.19 1.95 11.06
CA ASN A 243 -14.12 2.04 12.05
C ASN A 243 -12.76 2.36 11.41
N GLN A 244 -12.44 1.74 10.26
CA GLN A 244 -11.21 2.05 9.51
C GLN A 244 -11.23 3.44 8.85
N LYS A 245 -12.43 4.01 8.63
CA LYS A 245 -12.63 5.24 7.85
C LYS A 245 -11.93 5.15 6.51
N HIS A 246 -12.02 3.98 5.88
CA HIS A 246 -11.33 3.63 4.65
C HIS A 246 -12.29 2.94 3.68
N SER A 247 -11.88 2.93 2.42
CA SER A 247 -12.54 2.20 1.34
C SER A 247 -11.44 1.70 0.42
N SER A 248 -11.34 0.39 0.29
CA SER A 248 -10.33 -0.32 -0.48
C SER A 248 -10.83 -0.56 -1.89
N VAL A 249 -10.14 0.03 -2.86
CA VAL A 249 -10.34 -0.30 -4.29
C VAL A 249 -9.97 -1.76 -4.56
N VAL A 250 -8.95 -2.29 -3.87
CA VAL A 250 -8.51 -3.69 -4.00
C VAL A 250 -9.61 -4.65 -3.57
N ALA A 251 -10.23 -4.40 -2.41
CA ALA A 251 -11.33 -5.24 -1.92
C ALA A 251 -12.49 -5.21 -2.91
N ARG A 252 -12.89 -4.01 -3.37
CA ARG A 252 -13.93 -3.86 -4.39
C ARG A 252 -13.64 -4.64 -5.68
N VAL A 253 -12.43 -4.52 -6.22
CA VAL A 253 -12.02 -5.25 -7.45
C VAL A 253 -12.01 -6.76 -7.19
N HIS A 254 -11.53 -7.20 -6.04
CA HIS A 254 -11.53 -8.60 -5.65
C HIS A 254 -12.96 -9.18 -5.64
N TYR A 255 -13.92 -8.47 -5.03
CA TYR A 255 -15.32 -8.91 -5.02
C TYR A 255 -15.95 -8.91 -6.39
N GLN A 256 -15.65 -7.92 -7.23
CA GLN A 256 -16.11 -7.90 -8.62
C GLN A 256 -15.58 -9.11 -9.40
N LYS A 257 -14.30 -9.47 -9.22
CA LYS A 257 -13.68 -10.66 -9.83
C LYS A 257 -14.36 -11.94 -9.34
N GLN A 258 -14.59 -12.07 -8.03
CA GLN A 258 -15.24 -13.24 -7.45
C GLN A 258 -16.68 -13.40 -7.93
N HIS A 259 -17.48 -12.32 -7.88
CA HIS A 259 -18.85 -12.33 -8.38
C HIS A 259 -18.91 -12.68 -9.87
N SER A 260 -18.01 -12.13 -10.69
CA SER A 260 -17.93 -12.47 -12.11
C SER A 260 -17.63 -13.96 -12.34
N ARG A 261 -16.72 -14.56 -11.55
CA ARG A 261 -16.43 -16.00 -11.60
C ARG A 261 -17.66 -16.85 -11.22
N ASP A 262 -18.37 -16.47 -10.17
CA ASP A 262 -19.57 -17.20 -9.73
C ASP A 262 -20.70 -17.14 -10.77
N ILE A 263 -20.92 -15.97 -11.39
CA ILE A 263 -21.89 -15.80 -12.46
C ILE A 263 -21.47 -16.58 -13.71
N ALA A 264 -20.19 -16.59 -14.07
CA ALA A 264 -19.69 -17.39 -15.19
C ALA A 264 -19.92 -18.89 -14.96
N LYS A 265 -19.67 -19.39 -13.74
CA LYS A 265 -19.91 -20.80 -13.39
C LYS A 265 -21.40 -21.15 -13.49
N LYS A 266 -22.28 -20.33 -12.90
CA LYS A 266 -23.74 -20.52 -13.01
C LYS A 266 -24.23 -20.42 -14.45
N GLY A 267 -23.68 -19.48 -15.22
CA GLY A 267 -23.98 -19.30 -16.64
C GLY A 267 -23.60 -20.52 -17.46
N GLN A 268 -22.43 -21.13 -17.18
CA GLN A 268 -22.02 -22.38 -17.80
C GLN A 268 -22.98 -23.53 -17.46
N GLU A 269 -23.38 -23.66 -16.20
CA GLU A 269 -24.37 -24.67 -15.77
C GLU A 269 -25.72 -24.49 -16.49
N CYS A 270 -26.19 -23.24 -16.63
CA CYS A 270 -27.39 -22.91 -17.40
C CYS A 270 -27.22 -23.26 -18.88
N MET A 271 -26.06 -22.97 -19.47
CA MET A 271 -25.77 -23.27 -20.87
C MET A 271 -25.79 -24.79 -21.13
N LYS A 272 -25.17 -25.59 -20.24
CA LYS A 272 -25.20 -27.06 -20.33
C LYS A 272 -26.64 -27.58 -20.28
N LYS A 273 -27.48 -27.03 -19.39
CA LYS A 273 -28.91 -27.37 -19.32
C LYS A 273 -29.66 -27.04 -20.62
N LEU A 274 -29.35 -25.91 -21.26
CA LEU A 274 -29.96 -25.52 -22.54
C LEU A 274 -29.52 -26.42 -23.70
N GLN A 275 -28.26 -26.84 -23.71
CA GLN A 275 -27.72 -27.70 -24.77
C GLN A 275 -28.18 -29.16 -24.64
N GLY A 276 -28.47 -29.61 -23.41
CA GLY A 276 -28.94 -30.96 -23.12
C GLY A 276 -27.99 -32.04 -23.65
N ILE A 277 -28.57 -33.21 -24.00
CA ILE A 277 -27.82 -34.39 -24.42
C ILE A 277 -26.93 -34.12 -25.64
N LYS A 278 -27.40 -33.28 -26.58
CA LYS A 278 -26.61 -32.93 -27.77
C LYS A 278 -25.35 -32.13 -27.41
N GLY A 279 -25.42 -31.25 -26.42
CA GLY A 279 -24.25 -30.53 -25.92
C GLY A 279 -23.21 -31.45 -25.30
N GLU A 280 -23.66 -32.38 -24.46
CA GLU A 280 -22.79 -33.35 -23.80
C GLU A 280 -22.06 -34.25 -24.81
N GLN A 281 -22.77 -34.73 -25.83
CA GLN A 281 -22.18 -35.53 -26.91
C GLN A 281 -21.09 -34.78 -27.68
N VAL A 282 -21.28 -33.48 -27.92
CA VAL A 282 -20.28 -32.64 -28.59
C VAL A 282 -19.08 -32.39 -27.67
N GLU A 283 -19.30 -32.12 -26.38
CA GLU A 283 -18.23 -31.92 -25.40
C GLU A 283 -17.39 -33.19 -25.23
N GLU A 284 -18.03 -34.36 -25.16
CA GLU A 284 -17.36 -35.67 -25.09
C GLU A 284 -16.59 -36.01 -26.38
N TYR A 285 -17.15 -35.70 -27.55
CA TYR A 285 -16.46 -35.86 -28.83
C TYR A 285 -15.19 -34.99 -28.90
N ILE A 286 -15.29 -33.73 -28.50
CA ILE A 286 -14.15 -32.81 -28.44
C ILE A 286 -13.09 -33.34 -27.47
N GLN A 287 -13.50 -33.73 -26.26
CA GLN A 287 -12.59 -34.26 -25.25
C GLN A 287 -11.86 -35.52 -25.73
N SER A 288 -12.59 -36.44 -26.39
CA SER A 288 -12.03 -37.67 -26.96
C SER A 288 -10.99 -37.37 -28.05
N LYS A 289 -11.28 -36.45 -28.97
CA LYS A 289 -10.33 -36.02 -30.02
C LYS A 289 -9.08 -35.37 -29.45
N LEU A 290 -9.21 -34.51 -28.44
CA LEU A 290 -8.07 -33.86 -27.79
C LEU A 290 -7.22 -34.84 -26.98
N CYS A 291 -7.86 -35.78 -26.25
CA CYS A 291 -7.14 -36.85 -25.55
C CYS A 291 -6.34 -37.75 -26.52
N ALA A 292 -6.92 -38.09 -27.68
CA ALA A 292 -6.24 -38.89 -28.70
C ALA A 292 -5.00 -38.19 -29.29
N LEU A 293 -5.02 -36.85 -29.41
CA LEU A 293 -3.84 -36.07 -29.86
C LEU A 293 -2.71 -36.09 -28.83
N ASN A 294 -3.03 -36.07 -27.54
CA ASN A 294 -2.04 -36.09 -26.46
C ASN A 294 -1.49 -37.50 -26.18
N GLN A 295 -2.12 -38.55 -26.71
CA GLN A 295 -1.68 -39.95 -26.60
C GLN A 295 -0.99 -40.45 -27.88
N ALA A 296 -0.94 -39.65 -28.94
CA ALA A 296 -0.19 -40.00 -30.14
C ALA A 296 1.31 -40.15 -29.77
N PRO A 297 1.96 -41.30 -30.06
CA PRO A 297 3.39 -41.42 -29.85
C PRO A 297 4.09 -40.38 -30.69
N THR A 298 4.96 -39.57 -30.08
CA THR A 298 5.95 -38.78 -30.79
C THR A 298 6.96 -39.74 -31.43
N LEU A 299 6.57 -40.34 -32.56
CA LEU A 299 7.52 -40.91 -33.50
C LEU A 299 8.08 -39.74 -34.31
N SER A 300 9.31 -39.36 -33.98
CA SER A 300 10.13 -38.56 -34.87
C SER A 300 10.22 -39.29 -36.22
N ASN A 301 9.94 -38.59 -37.31
CA ASN A 301 10.92 -38.51 -38.39
C ASN A 301 10.66 -37.33 -39.32
N LYS A 302 11.79 -36.80 -39.75
CA LYS A 302 11.97 -35.65 -40.64
C LYS A 302 11.43 -35.95 -42.05
N ASP A 303 11.20 -34.84 -42.75
CA ASP A 303 11.23 -34.68 -44.20
C ASP A 303 10.17 -35.45 -45.01
N GLN A 304 9.12 -34.74 -45.44
CA GLN A 304 9.02 -34.38 -46.86
C GLN A 304 7.91 -33.35 -47.11
N ALA A 305 8.29 -32.35 -47.91
CA ALA A 305 7.48 -31.26 -48.40
C ALA A 305 6.54 -31.68 -49.53
N ALA A 306 5.42 -30.93 -49.62
CA ALA A 306 4.58 -30.59 -50.78
C ALA A 306 3.09 -30.79 -50.43
N SER A 307 2.14 -29.92 -50.74
CA SER A 307 2.12 -28.60 -51.38
C SER A 307 0.65 -28.18 -51.45
N VAL A 308 0.33 -26.92 -51.12
CA VAL A 308 -0.78 -26.09 -51.69
C VAL A 308 -2.21 -26.52 -51.30
N SER A 309 -3.13 -25.67 -50.84
CA SER A 309 -3.55 -24.35 -51.34
C SER A 309 -4.09 -23.42 -50.25
N ASN A 310 -3.80 -22.14 -50.43
CA ASN A 310 -4.40 -21.00 -49.72
C ASN A 310 -5.88 -20.83 -50.12
N GLU A 311 -6.76 -20.62 -49.15
CA GLU A 311 -7.88 -19.69 -49.32
C GLU A 311 -7.90 -18.72 -48.14
N GLU A 312 -7.67 -17.46 -48.49
CA GLU A 312 -7.59 -16.29 -47.63
C GLU A 312 -9.00 -15.69 -47.57
N LEU A 313 -9.65 -15.70 -46.39
CA LEU A 313 -10.86 -14.90 -46.15
C LEU A 313 -10.57 -13.77 -45.15
N THR A 314 -10.51 -12.59 -45.74
CA THR A 314 -10.45 -11.23 -45.20
C THR A 314 -11.20 -11.00 -43.88
N THR A 315 -10.50 -10.48 -42.86
CA THR A 315 -11.11 -9.76 -41.72
C THR A 315 -11.07 -8.25 -41.99
N ASN A 316 -12.18 -7.72 -42.50
CA ASN A 316 -12.42 -6.27 -42.48
C ASN A 316 -13.15 -5.87 -41.20
N GLU A 317 -12.66 -4.77 -40.64
CA GLU A 317 -13.05 -4.11 -39.41
C GLU A 317 -14.55 -3.73 -39.39
N ILE A 318 -15.25 -4.00 -38.27
CA ILE A 318 -16.43 -3.23 -37.89
C ILE A 318 -16.29 -2.75 -36.44
N GLN A 319 -16.39 -1.44 -36.36
CA GLN A 319 -16.28 -0.52 -35.23
C GLN A 319 -17.13 -0.92 -34.02
N ASN A 320 -16.50 -0.88 -32.85
CA ASN A 320 -17.18 -1.05 -31.56
C ASN A 320 -17.96 0.24 -31.24
N THR A 321 -19.27 0.21 -31.46
CA THR A 321 -20.18 1.31 -31.14
C THR A 321 -20.45 1.40 -29.63
N HIS A 322 -20.22 2.61 -29.13
CA HIS A 322 -20.66 3.19 -27.86
C HIS A 322 -22.11 2.81 -27.48
N TYR A 323 -22.28 2.00 -26.44
CA TYR A 323 -23.59 1.79 -25.81
C TYR A 323 -23.83 2.83 -24.71
N GLN A 324 -24.72 3.78 -25.04
CA GLN A 324 -25.42 4.66 -24.11
C GLN A 324 -26.64 3.91 -23.57
N ASP A 325 -26.76 3.77 -22.25
CA ASP A 325 -28.01 3.34 -21.64
C ASP A 325 -28.87 4.58 -21.32
N LYS A 326 -30.02 4.66 -22.00
CA LYS A 326 -31.15 5.55 -21.69
C LYS A 326 -32.36 4.66 -21.43
N THR A 327 -32.84 4.63 -20.19
CA THR A 327 -34.27 4.48 -19.94
C THR A 327 -34.69 5.35 -18.75
N LYS A 328 -35.78 6.10 -18.96
CA LYS A 328 -36.44 7.01 -18.03
C LYS A 328 -37.78 6.39 -17.58
N VAL A 329 -38.03 6.40 -16.25
CA VAL A 329 -39.18 7.02 -15.50
C VAL A 329 -40.61 6.43 -15.72
N PRO A 330 -41.46 6.22 -14.66
CA PRO A 330 -42.26 7.25 -13.92
C PRO A 330 -42.20 7.09 -12.38
N GLU A 331 -42.09 8.09 -11.48
CA GLU A 331 -42.71 9.40 -11.19
C GLU A 331 -44.11 9.38 -10.54
N LYS A 332 -44.16 9.73 -9.23
CA LYS A 332 -45.13 10.57 -8.47
C LYS A 332 -44.71 10.54 -6.98
N ARG A 333 -44.15 11.58 -6.35
CA ARG A 333 -44.55 12.97 -6.01
C ARG A 333 -45.32 13.06 -4.68
N SER A 334 -44.66 13.64 -3.67
CA SER A 334 -45.25 14.58 -2.71
C SER A 334 -44.16 15.55 -2.21
N GLN A 335 -44.53 16.83 -2.11
CA GLN A 335 -43.71 18.01 -1.87
C GLN A 335 -43.83 18.48 -0.40
N GLN A 336 -43.03 19.51 -0.07
CA GLN A 336 -42.91 20.32 1.18
C GLN A 336 -41.75 19.86 2.09
N GLU A 337 -40.82 20.70 2.54
CA GLU A 337 -40.72 22.17 2.55
C GLU A 337 -39.25 22.61 2.77
N VAL A 338 -39.02 23.88 2.48
CA VAL A 338 -37.77 24.66 2.44
C VAL A 338 -37.06 24.74 3.80
N GLU A 339 -35.73 24.66 3.85
CA GLU A 339 -34.86 25.67 4.51
C GLU A 339 -33.34 25.41 4.39
N ASN A 340 -32.61 26.53 4.40
CA ASN A 340 -31.25 26.78 3.96
C ASN A 340 -30.13 25.91 4.54
N SER A 341 -29.15 25.52 3.70
CA SER A 341 -27.73 25.64 4.05
C SER A 341 -26.82 25.59 2.82
N ASP A 342 -26.02 26.65 2.65
CA ASP A 342 -24.95 26.76 1.66
C ASP A 342 -23.94 25.61 1.78
N LYS A 343 -23.96 24.70 0.80
CA LYS A 343 -22.88 23.74 0.54
C LYS A 343 -22.20 24.11 -0.76
N LEU A 344 -21.00 24.68 -0.64
CA LEU A 344 -20.02 24.77 -1.72
C LEU A 344 -19.61 23.34 -2.14
N VAL A 345 -20.36 22.78 -3.08
CA VAL A 345 -19.94 21.66 -3.90
C VAL A 345 -18.70 22.13 -4.66
N VAL A 346 -17.52 21.58 -4.34
CA VAL A 346 -16.31 21.77 -5.15
C VAL A 346 -16.54 21.08 -6.49
N LYS A 347 -17.15 21.80 -7.44
CA LYS A 347 -17.18 21.43 -8.86
C LYS A 347 -15.73 21.22 -9.29
N ARG A 348 -15.44 20.07 -9.91
CA ARG A 348 -14.14 19.85 -10.56
C ARG A 348 -13.91 20.99 -11.55
N LEU A 349 -12.97 21.88 -11.24
CA LEU A 349 -12.63 23.01 -12.11
C LEU A 349 -12.22 22.45 -13.48
N GLN A 350 -13.07 22.64 -14.49
CA GLN A 350 -12.76 22.26 -15.87
C GLN A 350 -11.75 23.23 -16.44
N PHE A 351 -10.87 22.77 -17.33
CA PHE A 351 -9.92 23.65 -18.01
C PHE A 351 -10.65 24.47 -19.07
N THR A 352 -10.46 25.77 -19.01
CA THR A 352 -10.89 26.73 -20.04
C THR A 352 -9.89 26.76 -21.20
N LYS A 353 -10.28 27.36 -22.34
CA LYS A 353 -9.39 27.45 -23.51
C LYS A 353 -8.20 28.37 -23.22
N GLU A 354 -8.42 29.41 -22.44
CA GLU A 354 -7.41 30.36 -22.01
C GLU A 354 -6.36 29.70 -21.11
N GLU A 355 -6.79 28.81 -20.21
CA GLU A 355 -5.86 28.00 -19.41
C GLU A 355 -5.05 27.01 -20.25
N ASP A 356 -5.63 26.48 -21.32
CA ASP A 356 -4.92 25.61 -22.26
C ASP A 356 -3.83 26.39 -23.03
N GLU A 357 -4.09 27.64 -23.43
CA GLU A 357 -3.07 28.50 -24.05
C GLU A 357 -1.97 28.88 -23.04
N PHE A 358 -2.31 29.25 -21.81
CA PHE A 358 -1.31 29.50 -20.77
C PHE A 358 -0.44 28.27 -20.46
N LEU A 359 -1.04 27.08 -20.48
CA LEU A 359 -0.31 25.82 -20.30
C LEU A 359 0.62 25.55 -21.47
N LYS A 360 0.18 25.79 -22.71
CA LYS A 360 0.99 25.64 -23.91
C LYS A 360 2.17 26.61 -23.92
N GLU A 361 1.95 27.89 -23.62
CA GLU A 361 3.02 28.90 -23.50
C GLU A 361 3.98 28.58 -22.36
N GLY A 362 3.46 28.15 -21.21
CA GLY A 362 4.26 27.72 -20.07
C GLY A 362 5.15 26.53 -20.40
N LEU A 363 4.64 25.57 -21.17
CA LEU A 363 5.43 24.42 -21.66
C LEU A 363 6.52 24.84 -22.64
N LEU A 364 6.25 25.81 -23.52
CA LEU A 364 7.25 26.35 -24.45
C LEU A 364 8.34 27.14 -23.72
N HIS A 365 7.98 27.89 -22.67
CA HIS A 365 8.91 28.77 -21.96
C HIS A 365 9.74 28.04 -20.89
N TYR A 366 9.12 27.18 -20.09
CA TYR A 366 9.79 26.49 -18.97
C TYR A 366 10.18 25.03 -19.28
N GLY A 367 9.56 24.42 -20.30
CA GLY A 367 9.75 23.01 -20.62
C GLY A 367 8.85 22.06 -19.83
N TYR A 368 8.69 20.86 -20.38
CA TYR A 368 7.86 19.80 -19.78
C TYR A 368 8.41 19.35 -18.42
N GLY A 369 7.55 19.26 -17.42
CA GLY A 369 7.92 18.89 -16.04
C GLY A 369 8.05 20.07 -15.08
N GLN A 370 8.13 21.31 -15.57
CA GLN A 370 8.24 22.53 -14.76
C GLN A 370 6.88 23.09 -14.33
N TRP A 371 6.04 22.24 -13.73
CA TRP A 371 4.66 22.57 -13.40
C TRP A 371 4.50 23.64 -12.31
N THR A 372 5.36 23.61 -11.30
CA THR A 372 5.30 24.57 -10.18
C THR A 372 5.72 25.98 -10.64
N PRO A 373 6.81 26.16 -11.42
CA PRO A 373 7.11 27.43 -12.06
C PRO A 373 5.98 27.94 -12.95
N ILE A 374 5.45 27.12 -13.86
CA ILE A 374 4.34 27.50 -14.76
C ILE A 374 3.10 27.96 -13.96
N LEU A 375 2.75 27.27 -12.87
CA LEU A 375 1.60 27.61 -12.05
C LEU A 375 1.78 28.90 -11.23
N ARG A 376 3.03 29.29 -10.93
CA ARG A 376 3.37 30.46 -10.11
C ARG A 376 3.73 31.69 -10.93
N ASP A 377 3.95 31.54 -12.23
CA ASP A 377 4.23 32.66 -13.12
C ASP A 377 3.00 33.57 -13.22
N LYS A 378 3.20 34.85 -12.90
CA LYS A 378 2.15 35.88 -12.93
C LYS A 378 1.61 36.13 -14.34
N ARG A 379 2.35 35.75 -15.38
CA ARG A 379 1.91 35.80 -16.78
C ARG A 379 0.77 34.83 -17.06
N PHE A 380 0.74 33.69 -16.36
CA PHE A 380 -0.24 32.64 -16.56
C PHE A 380 -1.30 32.67 -15.45
N LYS A 381 -2.52 33.10 -15.80
CA LYS A 381 -3.60 33.32 -14.82
C LYS A 381 -4.40 32.04 -14.58
N PHE A 382 -3.82 31.08 -13.87
CA PHE A 382 -4.55 29.89 -13.44
C PHE A 382 -5.46 30.19 -12.23
N PRO A 383 -6.69 29.62 -12.18
CA PRO A 383 -7.59 29.74 -11.03
C PRO A 383 -6.96 29.27 -9.72
N LYS A 384 -7.23 30.01 -8.63
CA LYS A 384 -6.81 29.65 -7.28
C LYS A 384 -7.37 28.26 -6.92
N GLY A 385 -6.49 27.29 -6.75
CA GLY A 385 -6.85 25.88 -6.50
C GLY A 385 -6.35 24.88 -7.54
N ARG A 386 -5.82 25.35 -8.68
CA ARG A 386 -5.07 24.50 -9.62
C ARG A 386 -3.83 23.90 -8.96
N LYS A 387 -3.54 22.64 -9.28
CA LYS A 387 -2.38 21.91 -8.75
C LYS A 387 -1.44 21.52 -9.90
N PRO A 388 -0.12 21.37 -9.64
CA PRO A 388 0.84 20.86 -10.62
C PRO A 388 0.38 19.59 -11.34
N ASP A 389 -0.20 18.64 -10.61
CA ASP A 389 -0.73 17.39 -11.18
C ASP A 389 -1.89 17.61 -12.17
N SER A 390 -2.69 18.66 -11.98
CA SER A 390 -3.78 19.00 -12.91
C SER A 390 -3.24 19.49 -14.24
N LEU A 391 -2.18 20.30 -14.22
CA LEU A 391 -1.49 20.79 -15.43
C LEU A 391 -0.82 19.64 -16.17
N LYS A 392 -0.14 18.74 -15.44
CA LYS A 392 0.47 17.54 -16.04
C LYS A 392 -0.56 16.70 -16.80
N LYS A 393 -1.66 16.32 -16.14
CA LYS A 393 -2.72 15.51 -16.76
C LYS A 393 -3.34 16.19 -17.98
N ARG A 394 -3.51 17.51 -17.92
CA ARG A 394 -4.03 18.29 -19.05
C ARG A 394 -3.04 18.34 -20.21
N ALA A 395 -1.76 18.56 -19.93
CA ALA A 395 -0.69 18.56 -20.92
C ALA A 395 -0.57 17.21 -21.63
N ASP A 396 -0.57 16.10 -20.87
CA ASP A 396 -0.52 14.74 -21.42
C ASP A 396 -1.71 14.44 -22.34
N SER A 397 -2.89 15.00 -22.04
CA SER A 397 -4.10 14.81 -22.83
C SER A 397 -4.23 15.73 -24.04
N LYS A 398 -3.77 16.99 -23.96
CA LYS A 398 -3.99 18.01 -25.01
C LYS A 398 -2.77 18.35 -25.85
N PHE A 399 -1.57 18.17 -25.30
CA PHE A 399 -0.32 18.57 -25.95
C PHE A 399 0.71 17.43 -25.99
N PRO A 400 0.34 16.20 -26.44
CA PRO A 400 1.22 15.03 -26.37
C PRO A 400 2.53 15.20 -27.16
N THR A 401 2.56 16.07 -28.16
CA THR A 401 3.74 16.40 -28.96
C THR A 401 4.75 17.27 -28.21
N LEU A 402 4.30 18.12 -27.28
CA LEU A 402 5.16 18.92 -26.39
C LEU A 402 5.63 18.12 -25.17
N CYS A 403 5.00 16.97 -24.90
CA CYS A 403 5.32 16.08 -23.77
C CYS A 403 6.38 15.01 -24.10
N LYS A 404 6.73 14.84 -25.38
CA LYS A 404 7.80 13.91 -25.80
C LYS A 404 9.14 14.64 -25.78
N LYS A 405 10.04 14.21 -24.90
CA LYS A 405 11.43 14.67 -24.88
C LYS A 405 12.09 14.41 -26.24
N LYS A 406 12.81 15.41 -26.77
CA LYS A 406 14.02 15.13 -27.55
C LYS A 406 15.09 14.57 -26.63
#